data_AF-A0AAV6R056-F1
#
_entry.id   AF-A0AAV6R056-F1
#
_cell.length_a   1.000
_cell.length_b   1.000
_cell.length_c   1.000
_cell.angle_alpha   90.00
_cell.angle_beta   90.00
_cell.angle_gamma   90.00
#
_symmetry.space_group_name_H-M   'P 1'
#
loop_
_entity.id
_entity.type
_entity.pdbx_description
1 polymer ?
#
loop_
_entity_poly.entity_id
_entity_poly.type
_entity_poly.pdbx_seq_one_letter_code
_entity_poly.pdbx_strand_id
1 'polypeptide(L)'
;MNQVEVMRVHLDTSYLMLVLSSCFSSTVSSFYSSSCQSQGQFHLNGIHKTGDVILGGIFQIHFFAAYPDLSFTSEPRQPTCYGFDYLGFRQAQSMAFAIDEINRNSNLLPNVTLGYSLYDNCLEIGIGTALTLVSGQEEQVALEDNCVGTPPVLGIVGDSSSTRTIAISTVIGLYRVPLVSFYVIHSWLFKINSI
;
A
#
# COMPACT_ATOMS: atom_id res chain seq x y z
N MET A 1 58.17 -6.30 33.39
CA MET A 1 56.93 -6.94 32.90
C MET A 1 57.33 -8.00 31.91
N ASN A 2 57.05 -9.27 32.19
CA ASN A 2 57.63 -10.41 31.46
C ASN A 2 56.79 -10.76 30.22
N GLN A 3 57.44 -11.26 29.16
CA GLN A 3 56.81 -11.65 27.88
C GLN A 3 55.63 -12.63 28.04
N VAL A 4 55.65 -13.48 29.08
CA VAL A 4 54.58 -14.44 29.42
C VAL A 4 53.31 -13.74 29.93
N GLU A 5 53.49 -12.62 30.63
CA GLU A 5 52.41 -11.82 31.22
C GLU A 5 51.67 -11.02 30.14
N VAL A 6 52.41 -10.51 29.15
CA VAL A 6 51.86 -9.83 27.96
C VAL A 6 51.06 -10.81 27.09
N MET A 7 51.53 -12.05 26.93
CA MET A 7 50.84 -13.07 26.14
C MET A 7 49.52 -13.55 26.78
N ARG A 8 49.47 -13.63 28.13
CA ARG A 8 48.23 -13.94 28.86
C ARG A 8 47.20 -12.81 28.73
N VAL A 9 47.62 -11.56 28.92
CA VAL A 9 46.74 -10.39 28.76
C VAL A 9 46.16 -10.32 27.33
N HIS A 10 46.94 -10.65 26.30
CA HIS A 10 46.47 -10.63 24.91
C HIS A 10 45.49 -11.76 24.58
N LEU A 11 45.60 -12.91 25.25
CA LEU A 11 44.68 -14.04 25.11
C LEU A 11 43.35 -13.76 25.82
N ASP A 12 43.42 -13.17 27.02
CA ASP A 12 42.25 -12.78 27.82
C ASP A 12 41.45 -11.66 27.15
N THR A 13 42.11 -10.66 26.54
CA THR A 13 41.42 -9.61 25.78
C THR A 13 40.76 -10.15 24.51
N SER A 14 41.40 -11.10 23.81
CA SER A 14 40.83 -11.74 22.62
C SER A 14 39.58 -12.58 22.97
N TYR A 15 39.62 -13.30 24.10
CA TYR A 15 38.48 -14.07 24.60
C TYR A 15 37.33 -13.16 25.04
N LEU A 16 37.63 -12.07 25.75
CA LEU A 16 36.63 -11.07 26.15
C LEU A 16 35.94 -10.45 24.93
N MET A 17 36.68 -10.15 23.86
CA MET A 17 36.13 -9.61 22.62
C MET A 17 35.22 -10.62 21.88
N LEU A 18 35.56 -11.92 21.90
CA LEU A 18 34.72 -12.98 21.32
C LEU A 18 33.43 -13.22 22.13
N VAL A 19 33.51 -13.13 23.47
CA VAL A 19 32.33 -13.22 24.34
C VAL A 19 31.42 -12.01 24.14
N LEU A 20 31.98 -10.81 24.03
CA LEU A 20 31.20 -9.61 23.72
C LEU A 20 30.53 -9.73 22.34
N SER A 21 31.24 -10.17 21.29
CA SER A 21 30.64 -10.29 19.96
C SER A 21 29.53 -11.34 19.89
N SER A 22 29.64 -12.44 20.64
CA SER A 22 28.59 -13.47 20.70
C SER A 22 27.35 -13.02 21.50
N CYS A 23 27.53 -12.19 22.53
CA CYS A 23 26.42 -11.51 23.23
C CYS A 23 25.73 -10.44 22.36
N PHE A 24 26.47 -9.73 21.50
CA PHE A 24 25.88 -8.82 20.52
C PHE A 24 25.06 -9.58 19.47
N SER A 25 25.53 -10.74 18.99
CA SER A 25 24.78 -11.53 18.01
C SER A 25 23.48 -12.11 18.58
N SER A 26 23.49 -12.57 19.84
CA SER A 26 22.30 -13.19 20.47
C SER A 26 21.23 -12.17 20.89
N THR A 27 21.59 -10.89 21.05
CA THR A 27 20.61 -9.81 21.28
C THR A 27 19.98 -9.32 19.98
N VAL A 28 20.74 -9.29 18.88
CA VAL A 28 20.24 -8.87 17.54
C VAL A 28 19.22 -9.86 16.97
N SER A 29 19.36 -11.17 17.24
CA SER A 29 18.40 -12.17 16.75
C SER A 29 16.99 -12.06 17.36
N SER A 30 16.81 -11.35 18.48
CA SER A 30 15.49 -11.23 19.14
C SER A 30 14.60 -10.09 18.60
N PHE A 31 15.11 -9.26 17.68
CA PHE A 31 14.37 -8.12 17.12
C PHE A 31 13.65 -8.39 15.80
N TYR A 32 13.89 -9.55 15.17
CA TYR A 32 13.18 -9.90 13.93
C TYR A 32 11.88 -10.62 14.28
N SER A 33 10.79 -9.86 14.38
CA SER A 33 9.44 -10.43 14.29
C SER A 33 9.33 -11.23 12.98
N SER A 34 8.80 -12.45 13.03
CA SER A 34 8.52 -13.29 11.87
C SER A 34 7.13 -13.04 11.26
N SER A 35 6.48 -11.94 11.64
CA SER A 35 5.24 -11.47 11.02
C SER A 35 5.21 -9.94 10.90
N CYS A 36 4.72 -9.43 9.75
CA CYS A 36 4.27 -8.05 9.60
C CYS A 36 2.82 -8.00 10.11
N GLN A 37 2.54 -7.18 11.13
CA GLN A 37 1.18 -6.90 11.58
C GLN A 37 0.72 -5.57 11.00
N SER A 38 -0.50 -5.53 10.43
CA SER A 38 -1.08 -4.27 9.98
C SER A 38 -1.26 -3.31 11.16
N GLN A 39 -0.78 -2.07 11.01
CA GLN A 39 -0.89 -1.04 12.04
C GLN A 39 -2.26 -0.35 12.06
N GLY A 40 -3.14 -0.66 11.11
CA GLY A 40 -4.49 -0.11 11.05
C GLY A 40 -5.19 -0.49 9.74
N GLN A 41 -6.52 -0.44 9.76
CA GLN A 41 -7.35 -0.76 8.60
C GLN A 41 -8.25 0.43 8.24
N PHE A 42 -8.18 0.86 6.98
CA PHE A 42 -9.11 1.86 6.45
C PHE A 42 -10.43 1.15 6.11
N HIS A 43 -11.54 1.58 6.71
CA HIS A 43 -12.86 1.00 6.46
C HIS A 43 -13.48 1.77 5.31
N LEU A 44 -13.09 1.39 4.10
CA LEU A 44 -13.48 2.08 2.89
C LEU A 44 -14.72 1.44 2.29
N ASN A 45 -15.67 2.26 1.86
CA ASN A 45 -16.80 1.80 1.06
C ASN A 45 -16.31 1.51 -0.36
N GLY A 46 -16.54 0.28 -0.82
CA GLY A 46 -16.05 -0.16 -2.11
C GLY A 46 -16.90 -1.24 -2.77
N ILE A 47 -16.62 -1.45 -4.05
CA ILE A 47 -17.22 -2.49 -4.89
C ILE A 47 -16.10 -3.40 -5.37
N HIS A 48 -16.29 -4.71 -5.18
CA HIS A 48 -15.27 -5.70 -5.47
C HIS A 48 -15.78 -6.77 -6.43
N LYS A 49 -14.88 -7.23 -7.29
CA LYS A 49 -15.09 -8.40 -8.15
C LYS A 49 -13.79 -9.18 -8.23
N THR A 50 -13.87 -10.48 -7.97
CA THR A 50 -12.72 -11.39 -8.05
C THR A 50 -12.31 -11.63 -9.50
N GLY A 51 -11.03 -11.93 -9.71
CA GLY A 51 -10.44 -12.35 -10.97
C GLY A 51 -9.00 -12.81 -10.73
N ASP A 52 -8.36 -13.38 -11.74
CA ASP A 52 -6.95 -13.80 -11.68
C ASP A 52 -6.02 -12.61 -11.43
N VAL A 53 -6.42 -11.43 -11.92
CA VAL A 53 -5.69 -10.16 -11.74
C VAL A 53 -6.67 -9.08 -11.31
N ILE A 54 -6.36 -8.33 -10.25
CA ILE A 54 -7.21 -7.25 -9.76
C ILE A 54 -6.67 -5.88 -10.20
N LEU A 55 -7.56 -5.03 -10.69
CA LEU A 55 -7.30 -3.60 -10.91
C LEU A 55 -7.94 -2.75 -9.80
N GLY A 56 -7.18 -1.81 -9.26
CA GLY A 56 -7.67 -0.86 -8.27
C GLY A 56 -8.34 0.34 -8.91
N GLY A 57 -9.36 0.88 -8.26
CA GLY A 57 -10.04 2.10 -8.70
C GLY A 57 -10.26 3.06 -7.55
N ILE A 58 -9.97 4.35 -7.78
CA ILE A 58 -10.21 5.43 -6.83
C ILE A 58 -11.11 6.47 -7.49
N PHE A 59 -12.33 6.61 -6.97
CA PHE A 59 -13.35 7.50 -7.53
C PHE A 59 -13.95 8.39 -6.45
N GLN A 60 -14.40 9.58 -6.84
CA GLN A 60 -15.09 10.49 -5.94
C GLN A 60 -16.60 10.25 -6.01
N ILE A 61 -17.13 9.33 -5.20
CA ILE A 61 -18.56 8.95 -5.22
C ILE A 61 -19.39 9.87 -4.32
N HIS A 62 -18.75 10.62 -3.42
CA HIS A 62 -19.39 11.63 -2.58
C HIS A 62 -18.73 13.02 -2.71
N PHE A 63 -19.55 14.07 -2.56
CA PHE A 63 -19.14 15.47 -2.62
C PHE A 63 -18.68 16.06 -1.29
N PHE A 64 -18.94 15.41 -0.16
CA PHE A 64 -18.65 15.96 1.14
C PHE A 64 -18.14 14.88 2.10
N ALA A 65 -17.24 15.30 2.99
CA ALA A 65 -16.77 14.52 4.13
C ALA A 65 -17.02 15.32 5.41
N ALA A 66 -17.72 14.71 6.37
CA ALA A 66 -17.87 15.22 7.73
C ALA A 66 -16.85 14.52 8.63
N TYR A 67 -15.92 15.31 9.17
CA TYR A 67 -14.93 14.82 10.13
C TYR A 67 -15.48 14.95 11.55
N PRO A 68 -15.32 13.93 12.40
CA PRO A 68 -15.67 14.03 13.80
C PRO A 68 -14.72 15.00 14.53
N ASP A 69 -15.22 15.61 15.60
CA ASP A 69 -14.38 16.43 16.48
C ASP A 69 -13.27 15.56 17.10
N LEU A 70 -12.03 16.07 17.01
CA LEU A 70 -10.83 15.38 17.48
C LEU A 70 -10.52 15.78 18.92
N SER A 71 -10.71 14.87 19.87
CA SER A 71 -10.24 15.07 21.25
C SER A 71 -8.76 14.78 21.43
N PHE A 72 -8.12 14.09 20.46
CA PHE A 72 -6.73 13.60 20.53
C PHE A 72 -6.42 12.70 21.73
N THR A 73 -7.44 12.10 22.35
CA THR A 73 -7.30 11.19 23.50
C THR A 73 -7.55 9.73 23.15
N SER A 74 -8.05 9.45 21.95
CA SER A 74 -8.36 8.11 21.45
C SER A 74 -8.20 8.10 19.93
N GLU A 75 -8.22 6.92 19.34
CA GLU A 75 -8.23 6.77 17.88
C GLU A 75 -9.41 7.55 17.28
N PRO A 76 -9.17 8.38 16.24
CA PRO A 76 -10.21 9.15 15.61
C PRO A 76 -11.17 8.24 14.83
N ARG A 77 -12.46 8.56 14.88
CA ARG A 77 -13.44 7.89 14.02
C ARG A 77 -13.23 8.29 12.57
N GLN A 78 -13.58 7.40 11.65
CA GLN A 78 -13.49 7.67 10.21
C GLN A 78 -14.50 8.74 9.80
N PRO A 79 -14.17 9.57 8.80
CA PRO A 79 -15.09 10.57 8.30
C PRO A 79 -16.33 9.93 7.69
N THR A 80 -17.45 10.64 7.77
CA THR A 80 -18.70 10.24 7.11
C THR A 80 -18.80 10.93 5.76
N CYS A 81 -18.90 10.15 4.69
CA CYS A 81 -19.08 10.64 3.32
C CYS A 81 -20.57 10.85 3.03
N TYR A 82 -20.93 11.98 2.42
CA TYR A 82 -22.31 12.27 2.06
C TYR A 82 -22.41 13.18 0.83
N GLY A 83 -23.63 13.28 0.28
CA GLY A 83 -23.90 13.98 -0.97
C GLY A 83 -23.39 13.18 -2.17
N PHE A 84 -24.19 12.23 -2.64
CA PHE A 84 -23.84 11.33 -3.74
C PHE A 84 -23.52 12.08 -5.03
N ASP A 85 -22.33 11.84 -5.59
CA ASP A 85 -21.90 12.30 -6.90
C ASP A 85 -22.16 11.22 -7.96
N TYR A 86 -23.21 11.43 -8.73
CA TYR A 86 -23.56 10.57 -9.85
C TYR A 86 -22.42 10.46 -10.89
N LEU A 87 -21.65 11.52 -11.11
CA LEU A 87 -20.58 11.51 -12.10
C LEU A 87 -19.45 10.57 -11.68
N GLY A 88 -19.02 10.65 -10.43
CA GLY A 88 -18.01 9.75 -9.88
C GLY A 88 -18.48 8.29 -9.83
N PHE A 89 -19.74 8.06 -9.44
CA PHE A 89 -20.32 6.71 -9.50
C PHE A 89 -20.35 6.16 -10.93
N ARG A 90 -20.72 6.99 -11.91
CA ARG A 90 -20.72 6.61 -13.34
C ARG A 90 -19.32 6.25 -13.83
N GLN A 91 -18.28 6.95 -13.37
CA GLN A 91 -16.90 6.63 -13.71
C GLN A 91 -16.48 5.27 -13.13
N ALA A 92 -16.81 5.00 -11.87
CA ALA A 92 -16.57 3.69 -11.25
C ALA A 92 -17.28 2.56 -12.02
N GLN A 93 -18.55 2.77 -12.39
CA GLN A 93 -19.31 1.83 -13.21
C GLN A 93 -18.72 1.66 -14.61
N SER A 94 -18.17 2.73 -15.20
CA SER A 94 -17.53 2.66 -16.53
C SER A 94 -16.27 1.80 -16.49
N MET A 95 -15.49 1.86 -15.41
CA MET A 95 -14.35 0.97 -15.21
C MET A 95 -14.79 -0.50 -15.05
N ALA A 96 -15.79 -0.76 -14.20
CA ALA A 96 -16.33 -2.11 -14.03
C ALA A 96 -16.87 -2.68 -15.36
N PHE A 97 -17.60 -1.88 -16.13
CA PHE A 97 -18.10 -2.25 -17.44
C PHE A 97 -16.97 -2.54 -18.45
N ALA A 98 -15.94 -1.69 -18.49
CA ALA A 98 -14.80 -1.92 -19.38
C ALA A 98 -14.06 -3.24 -19.06
N ILE A 99 -13.93 -3.56 -17.77
CA ILE A 99 -13.35 -4.84 -17.32
C ILE A 99 -14.21 -6.02 -17.80
N ASP A 100 -15.53 -5.92 -17.71
CA ASP A 100 -16.44 -6.95 -18.18
C ASP A 100 -16.35 -7.16 -19.71
N GLU A 101 -16.22 -6.08 -20.47
CA GLU A 101 -16.03 -6.16 -21.93
C GLU A 101 -14.67 -6.76 -22.30
N ILE A 102 -13.60 -6.46 -21.56
CA ILE A 102 -12.28 -7.09 -21.76
C ILE A 102 -12.39 -8.60 -21.52
N ASN A 103 -12.99 -9.01 -20.40
CA ASN A 103 -13.16 -10.42 -20.05
C ASN A 103 -14.01 -11.20 -21.06
N ARG A 104 -14.92 -10.54 -21.78
CA ARG A 104 -15.75 -11.16 -22.84
C ARG A 104 -15.00 -11.34 -24.15
N ASN A 105 -13.91 -10.60 -24.38
CA ASN A 105 -13.15 -10.64 -25.61
C ASN A 105 -11.91 -11.53 -25.47
N SER A 106 -12.01 -12.77 -25.96
CA SER A 106 -10.92 -13.75 -25.92
C SER A 106 -9.64 -13.33 -26.65
N ASN A 107 -9.67 -12.26 -27.45
CA ASN A 107 -8.50 -11.76 -28.18
C ASN A 107 -7.66 -10.77 -27.35
N LEU A 108 -8.20 -10.20 -26.27
CA LEU A 108 -7.50 -9.19 -25.47
C LEU A 108 -6.63 -9.83 -24.38
N LEU A 109 -7.24 -10.69 -23.56
CA LEU A 109 -6.57 -11.39 -22.45
C LEU A 109 -7.01 -12.88 -22.45
N PRO A 110 -6.41 -13.72 -23.31
CA PRO A 110 -6.79 -15.13 -23.37
C PRO A 110 -6.41 -15.84 -22.06
N ASN A 111 -7.36 -16.59 -21.49
CA ASN A 111 -7.20 -17.37 -20.26
C ASN A 111 -6.86 -16.58 -18.99
N VAL A 112 -7.13 -15.28 -18.96
CA VAL A 112 -6.95 -14.44 -17.76
C VAL A 112 -8.24 -13.65 -17.53
N THR A 113 -8.75 -13.68 -16.31
CA THR A 113 -9.89 -12.88 -15.89
C THR A 113 -9.43 -11.68 -15.07
N LEU A 114 -9.92 -10.50 -15.44
CA LEU A 114 -9.74 -9.28 -14.69
C LEU A 114 -10.85 -9.14 -13.63
N GLY A 115 -10.44 -8.88 -12.39
CA GLY A 115 -11.27 -8.39 -11.31
C GLY A 115 -11.00 -6.93 -11.00
N TYR A 116 -11.70 -6.40 -10.00
CA TYR A 116 -11.50 -5.03 -9.55
C TYR A 116 -11.77 -4.83 -8.06
N SER A 117 -11.15 -3.79 -7.49
CA SER A 117 -11.45 -3.21 -6.19
C SER A 117 -11.59 -1.70 -6.35
N LEU A 118 -12.83 -1.21 -6.32
CA LEU A 118 -13.15 0.21 -6.54
C LEU A 118 -13.54 0.83 -5.20
N TYR A 119 -12.91 1.95 -4.83
CA TYR A 119 -13.18 2.64 -3.58
C TYR A 119 -13.58 4.09 -3.82
N ASP A 120 -14.42 4.59 -2.92
CA ASP A 120 -14.68 6.02 -2.78
C ASP A 120 -13.54 6.69 -2.00
N ASN A 121 -12.99 7.79 -2.54
CA ASN A 121 -11.98 8.58 -1.82
C ASN A 121 -12.58 9.61 -0.87
N CYS A 122 -13.90 9.79 -0.84
CA CYS A 122 -14.58 10.67 0.12
C CYS A 122 -14.02 12.11 0.14
N LEU A 123 -13.54 12.61 -1.01
CA LEU A 123 -12.80 13.88 -1.11
C LEU A 123 -11.51 14.00 -0.29
N GLU A 124 -11.06 12.94 0.37
CA GLU A 124 -9.73 12.89 0.97
C GLU A 124 -8.65 12.82 -0.12
N ILE A 125 -7.38 13.01 0.28
CA ILE A 125 -6.23 12.88 -0.62
C ILE A 125 -6.17 11.48 -1.26
N GLY A 126 -6.79 10.47 -0.65
CA GLY A 126 -6.89 9.11 -1.19
C GLY A 126 -5.66 8.23 -0.93
N ILE A 127 -4.73 8.68 -0.08
CA ILE A 127 -3.54 7.89 0.29
C ILE A 127 -3.92 6.63 1.05
N GLY A 128 -4.82 6.70 2.04
CA GLY A 128 -5.30 5.53 2.77
C GLY A 128 -5.98 4.51 1.85
N THR A 129 -6.77 4.99 0.89
CA THR A 129 -7.36 4.18 -0.18
C THR A 129 -6.31 3.49 -1.05
N ALA A 130 -5.30 4.24 -1.49
CA ALA A 130 -4.24 3.70 -2.31
C ALA A 130 -3.39 2.67 -1.55
N LEU A 131 -3.06 2.94 -0.28
CA LEU A 131 -2.37 1.99 0.59
C LEU A 131 -3.17 0.70 0.79
N THR A 132 -4.49 0.82 0.99
CA THR A 132 -5.39 -0.34 1.09
C THR A 132 -5.37 -1.18 -0.19
N LEU A 133 -5.28 -0.55 -1.36
CA LEU A 133 -5.19 -1.25 -2.65
C LEU A 133 -3.85 -1.97 -2.83
N VAL A 134 -2.73 -1.34 -2.46
CA VAL A 134 -1.38 -1.91 -2.71
C VAL A 134 -0.89 -2.84 -1.61
N SER A 135 -1.40 -2.72 -0.38
CA SER A 135 -1.04 -3.57 0.76
C SER A 135 -2.09 -4.65 1.06
N GLY A 136 -3.31 -4.50 0.57
CA GLY A 136 -4.42 -5.38 0.90
C GLY A 136 -5.00 -5.09 2.29
N GLN A 137 -5.89 -5.97 2.75
CA GLN A 137 -6.56 -5.86 4.05
C GLN A 137 -6.30 -7.06 4.97
N GLU A 138 -5.30 -7.91 4.66
CA GLU A 138 -4.95 -9.03 5.52
C GLU A 138 -4.29 -8.54 6.81
N GLU A 139 -4.81 -8.98 7.96
CA GLU A 139 -4.37 -8.54 9.29
C GLU A 139 -2.98 -9.10 9.68
N GLN A 140 -2.62 -10.26 9.13
CA GLN A 140 -1.36 -10.95 9.43
C GLN A 140 -0.72 -11.44 8.13
N VAL A 141 0.45 -10.89 7.80
CA VAL A 141 1.27 -11.35 6.67
C VAL A 141 2.46 -12.13 7.23
N ALA A 142 2.52 -13.43 6.97
CA ALA A 142 3.63 -14.29 7.39
C ALA A 142 4.92 -13.89 6.64
N LEU A 143 6.01 -13.64 7.37
CA LEU A 143 7.29 -13.16 6.81
C LEU A 143 8.16 -14.27 6.19
N GLU A 144 7.59 -15.40 5.77
CA GLU A 144 8.40 -16.44 5.12
C GLU A 144 9.12 -15.91 3.86
N ASP A 145 8.61 -14.83 3.24
CA ASP A 145 9.29 -14.06 2.20
C ASP A 145 9.14 -12.53 2.40
N ASN A 146 10.02 -11.91 3.19
CA ASN A 146 10.36 -10.48 3.16
C ASN A 146 9.20 -9.43 3.07
N CYS A 147 7.93 -9.69 3.36
CA CYS A 147 6.84 -8.78 2.95
C CYS A 147 6.96 -8.37 1.43
N VAL A 148 7.60 -9.23 0.62
CA VAL A 148 7.80 -9.09 -0.84
C VAL A 148 6.74 -9.95 -1.52
N GLY A 149 5.48 -9.56 -1.34
CA GLY A 149 4.38 -10.06 -2.15
C GLY A 149 4.18 -9.18 -3.37
N THR A 150 3.68 -9.73 -4.47
CA THR A 150 3.07 -8.90 -5.53
C THR A 150 1.92 -8.11 -4.90
N PRO A 151 1.82 -6.79 -5.17
CA PRO A 151 0.73 -5.99 -4.65
C PRO A 151 -0.61 -6.62 -5.05
N PRO A 152 -1.65 -6.57 -4.19
CA PRO A 152 -2.94 -7.19 -4.48
C PRO A 152 -3.60 -6.64 -5.74
N VAL A 153 -3.18 -5.46 -6.21
CA VAL A 153 -3.60 -4.88 -7.48
C VAL A 153 -2.43 -4.69 -8.43
N LEU A 154 -2.67 -4.95 -9.73
CA LEU A 154 -1.69 -4.76 -10.79
C LEU A 154 -1.48 -3.27 -11.14
N GLY A 155 -2.50 -2.45 -10.92
CA GLY A 155 -2.48 -1.03 -11.25
C GLY A 155 -3.73 -0.35 -10.71
N ILE A 156 -3.67 0.97 -10.60
CA ILE A 156 -4.76 1.80 -10.08
C ILE A 156 -5.23 2.78 -11.14
N VAL A 157 -6.55 2.91 -11.29
CA VAL A 157 -7.20 3.92 -12.13
C VAL A 157 -7.79 5.01 -11.22
N GLY A 158 -7.47 6.27 -11.50
CA GLY A 158 -7.84 7.43 -10.67
C GLY A 158 -6.64 8.22 -10.16
N ASP A 159 -6.82 9.29 -9.40
CA ASP A 159 -8.08 9.99 -9.08
C ASP A 159 -8.38 11.09 -10.12
N SER A 160 -9.55 11.74 -10.04
CA SER A 160 -9.96 12.87 -10.89
C SER A 160 -9.17 14.18 -10.63
N SER A 161 -8.57 14.35 -9.46
CA SER A 161 -7.80 15.56 -9.11
C SER A 161 -6.30 15.39 -9.31
N SER A 162 -5.67 16.29 -10.08
CA SER A 162 -4.21 16.28 -10.28
C SER A 162 -3.42 16.33 -8.97
N THR A 163 -3.82 17.15 -8.01
CA THR A 163 -3.13 17.29 -6.72
C THR A 163 -3.19 15.98 -5.92
N ARG A 164 -4.36 15.34 -5.88
CA ARG A 164 -4.54 14.07 -5.16
C ARG A 164 -3.80 12.92 -5.86
N THR A 165 -3.89 12.85 -7.19
CA THR A 165 -3.16 11.86 -7.99
C THR A 165 -1.64 11.99 -7.81
N ILE A 166 -1.08 13.20 -7.75
CA ILE A 166 0.35 13.40 -7.45
C ILE A 166 0.70 12.87 -6.06
N ALA A 167 -0.11 13.20 -5.05
CA ALA A 167 0.12 12.75 -3.68
C ALA A 167 0.06 11.21 -3.56
N ILE A 168 -0.96 10.59 -4.16
CA ILE A 168 -1.11 9.13 -4.23
C ILE A 168 0.08 8.49 -4.94
N SER A 169 0.42 8.99 -6.14
CA SER A 169 1.50 8.45 -6.97
C SER A 169 2.86 8.47 -6.26
N THR A 170 3.14 9.52 -5.49
CA THR A 170 4.38 9.65 -4.71
C THR A 170 4.51 8.52 -3.68
N VAL A 171 3.41 8.07 -3.08
CA VAL A 171 3.40 6.99 -2.09
C VAL A 171 3.43 5.62 -2.76
N ILE A 172 2.52 5.36 -3.71
CA ILE A 172 2.42 4.03 -4.31
C ILE A 172 3.54 3.71 -5.31
N GLY A 173 4.27 4.72 -5.79
CA GLY A 173 5.46 4.52 -6.61
C GLY A 173 6.53 3.69 -5.89
N LEU A 174 6.57 3.74 -4.56
CA LEU A 174 7.45 2.89 -3.74
C LEU A 174 7.11 1.39 -3.87
N TYR A 175 5.85 1.07 -4.16
CA TYR A 175 5.34 -0.28 -4.39
C TYR A 175 5.39 -0.69 -5.86
N ARG A 176 5.88 0.20 -6.75
CA ARG A 176 5.94 0.00 -8.21
C ARG A 176 4.58 -0.32 -8.83
N VAL A 177 3.50 0.25 -8.27
CA VAL A 177 2.15 0.10 -8.80
C VAL A 177 1.84 1.29 -9.73
N PRO A 178 1.52 1.05 -11.01
CA PRO A 178 1.19 2.12 -11.95
C PRO A 178 -0.13 2.81 -11.59
N LEU A 179 -0.19 4.13 -11.75
CA LEU A 179 -1.38 4.95 -11.52
C LEU A 179 -1.80 5.66 -12.82
N VAL A 180 -3.00 5.37 -13.32
CA VAL A 180 -3.57 6.00 -14.51
C VAL A 180 -4.75 6.89 -14.11
N SER A 181 -4.56 8.20 -14.14
CA SER A 181 -5.66 9.15 -13.94
C SER A 181 -6.39 9.49 -15.23
N PHE A 182 -7.72 9.61 -15.15
CA PHE A 182 -8.61 9.84 -16.29
C PHE A 182 -9.05 11.31 -16.47
N TYR A 183 -8.59 12.24 -15.62
CA TYR A 183 -8.85 13.70 -15.74
C TYR A 183 -7.58 14.57 -15.75
N VAL A 184 -6.40 13.98 -15.64
CA VAL A 184 -5.17 14.76 -15.51
C VAL A 184 -4.76 15.37 -16.84
N ILE A 185 -4.76 16.70 -16.87
CA ILE A 185 -4.25 17.55 -17.95
C ILE A 185 -2.82 18.07 -17.69
N HIS A 186 -2.17 17.62 -16.60
CA HIS A 186 -0.91 18.20 -16.12
C HIS A 186 0.32 17.38 -16.53
N SER A 187 1.28 18.02 -17.21
CA SER A 187 2.47 17.38 -17.80
C SER A 187 3.40 16.68 -16.79
N TRP A 188 3.38 17.08 -15.52
CA TRP A 188 4.22 16.51 -14.47
C TRP A 188 3.88 15.07 -14.10
N LEU A 189 2.62 14.66 -14.23
CA LEU A 189 2.17 13.31 -13.87
C LEU A 189 2.67 12.23 -14.84
N PHE A 190 2.86 12.57 -16.12
CA PHE A 190 3.50 11.66 -17.08
C PHE A 190 4.94 11.32 -16.68
N LYS A 191 5.61 12.20 -15.93
CA LYS A 191 7.01 12.04 -15.55
C LYS A 191 7.20 11.13 -14.33
N ILE A 192 6.17 10.98 -13.50
CA ILE A 192 6.20 10.10 -12.32
C ILE A 192 5.91 8.64 -12.71
N ASN A 193 5.08 8.41 -13.74
CA ASN A 193 4.78 7.07 -14.28
C ASN A 193 5.87 6.47 -15.19
N SER A 194 7.06 7.08 -15.30
CA SER A 194 8.17 6.63 -16.15
C SER A 194 9.46 6.32 -15.38
N ILE A 195 9.37 6.15 -14.06
CA ILE A 195 10.48 5.69 -13.20
C ILE A 195 10.19 4.26 -12.78
#